data_AF-A0A2V2MQY8-F1
#
_entry.id   AF-A0A2V2MQY8-F1
#
_cell.length_a   1.000
_cell.length_b   1.000
_cell.length_c   1.000
_cell.angle_alpha   90.00
_cell.angle_beta   90.00
_cell.angle_gamma   90.00
#
_symmetry.space_group_name_H-M   'P 1'
#
loop_
_entity.id
_entity.type
_entity.pdbx_description
1 polymer ?
#
loop_
_entity_poly.entity_id
_entity_poly.type
_entity_poly.pdbx_seq_one_letter_code
_entity_poly.pdbx_strand_id
1 'polypeptide(L)'
;MNKTTFGVIGLILGVAAVLDGFYAIALRSQYMAGGYLLLAVIAGIFITRFFCALCPIKGTCVHILPGYFAQLWKVAPRPYTTGNLVISGFLFAILFLPPIPSLFASPVLMFIFLVCLALAAVTSTRFLCPGCGNRFCPFMKEG
;
A
#
# COMPACT_ATOMS: atom_id res chain seq x y z
N MET A 1 15.05 2.77 -16.69
CA MET A 1 15.04 2.95 -15.22
C MET A 1 14.95 1.60 -14.54
N ASN A 2 15.65 1.42 -13.42
CA ASN A 2 15.57 0.20 -12.61
C ASN A 2 14.17 0.08 -11.98
N LYS A 3 13.55 -1.12 -11.96
CA LYS A 3 12.26 -1.36 -11.29
C LYS A 3 12.32 -1.03 -9.80
N THR A 4 13.47 -1.19 -9.16
CA THR A 4 13.70 -0.77 -7.76
C THR A 4 13.42 0.72 -7.56
N THR A 5 13.75 1.58 -8.53
CA THR A 5 13.48 3.02 -8.45
C THR A 5 11.98 3.30 -8.37
N PHE A 6 11.17 2.64 -9.21
CA PHE A 6 9.72 2.76 -9.11
C PHE A 6 9.19 2.21 -7.78
N GLY A 7 9.85 1.20 -7.21
CA GLY A 7 9.50 0.60 -5.92
C GLY A 7 9.67 1.59 -4.78
N VAL A 8 10.80 2.29 -4.77
CA VAL A 8 11.10 3.37 -3.84
C VAL A 8 10.14 4.54 -4.03
N ILE A 9 9.90 4.98 -5.27
CA ILE A 9 8.96 6.07 -5.57
C ILE A 9 7.55 5.73 -5.06
N GLY A 10 7.04 4.53 -5.37
CA GLY A 10 5.73 4.08 -4.91
C GLY A 10 5.63 4.03 -3.38
N LEU A 11 6.69 3.58 -2.70
CA LEU A 11 6.76 3.58 -1.24
C LEU A 11 6.72 5.00 -0.68
N ILE A 12 7.54 5.92 -1.21
CA ILE A 12 7.58 7.32 -0.77
C ILE A 12 6.20 7.97 -0.95
N LEU A 13 5.57 7.78 -2.11
CA LEU A 13 4.24 8.34 -2.39
C LEU A 13 3.16 7.77 -1.47
N GLY A 14 3.19 6.45 -1.21
CA GLY A 14 2.27 5.82 -0.28
C GLY A 14 2.43 6.33 1.16
N VAL A 15 3.68 6.45 1.64
CA VAL A 15 3.99 7.02 2.96
C VAL A 15 3.57 8.49 3.03
N ALA A 16 3.85 9.28 1.98
CA ALA A 16 3.44 10.68 1.92
C ALA A 16 1.92 10.83 2.00
N ALA A 17 1.13 10.00 1.32
CA ALA A 17 -0.33 10.01 1.42
C ALA A 17 -0.82 9.67 2.84
N VAL A 18 -0.20 8.70 3.50
CA VAL A 18 -0.53 8.37 4.91
C VAL A 18 -0.17 9.51 5.85
N LEU A 19 0.98 10.15 5.68
CA LEU A 19 1.40 11.28 6.52
C LEU A 19 0.55 12.53 6.30
N ASP A 20 0.14 12.79 5.06
CA ASP A 20 -0.79 13.86 4.72
C ASP A 20 -2.17 13.65 5.36
N GLY A 21 -2.70 12.42 5.26
CA GLY A 21 -3.93 12.04 5.93
C GLY A 21 -3.84 12.14 7.46
N PHE A 22 -2.73 11.68 8.05
CA PHE A 22 -2.45 11.84 9.47
C PHE A 22 -2.44 13.31 9.88
N TYR A 23 -1.73 14.17 9.13
CA TYR A 23 -1.65 15.60 9.40
C TYR A 23 -3.04 16.26 9.33
N ALA A 24 -3.83 15.95 8.29
CA ALA A 24 -5.18 16.46 8.15
C ALA A 24 -6.09 16.08 9.33
N ILE A 25 -6.00 14.84 9.83
CA ILE A 25 -6.74 14.40 11.02
C ILE A 25 -6.20 15.10 12.28
N ALA A 26 -4.88 15.23 12.42
CA ALA A 26 -4.22 15.82 13.58
C ALA A 26 -4.59 17.30 13.79
N LEU A 27 -4.86 18.04 12.71
CA LEU A 27 -5.38 19.41 12.78
C LEU A 27 -6.75 19.51 13.47
N ARG A 28 -7.51 18.39 13.54
CA ARG A 28 -8.84 18.33 14.18
C ARG A 28 -8.82 17.58 15.51
N SER A 29 -8.10 16.47 15.59
CA SER A 29 -8.03 15.63 16.81
C SER A 29 -6.76 14.78 16.82
N GLN A 30 -5.90 15.04 17.81
CA GLN A 30 -4.68 14.26 18.03
C GLN A 30 -4.97 12.80 18.41
N TYR A 31 -6.04 12.54 19.16
CA TYR A 31 -6.45 11.19 19.51
C TYR A 31 -6.86 10.37 18.29
N MET A 32 -7.65 10.97 17.38
CA MET A 32 -8.02 10.31 16.13
C MET A 32 -6.82 10.10 15.22
N ALA A 33 -5.89 11.06 15.19
CA ALA A 33 -4.66 10.93 14.40
C ALA A 33 -3.76 9.80 14.91
N GLY A 34 -3.61 9.66 16.24
CA GLY A 34 -2.93 8.53 16.86
C GLY A 34 -3.61 7.20 16.54
N GLY A 35 -4.94 7.14 16.62
CA GLY A 35 -5.72 5.97 16.22
C GLY A 35 -5.54 5.60 14.75
N TYR A 36 -5.50 6.60 13.86
CA TYR A 36 -5.24 6.40 12.44
C TYR A 36 -3.85 5.82 12.17
N LEU A 37 -2.80 6.34 12.81
CA LEU A 37 -1.44 5.78 12.69
C LEU A 37 -1.38 4.31 13.14
N LEU A 38 -2.02 3.99 14.27
CA LEU A 38 -2.08 2.62 14.76
C LEU A 38 -2.80 1.71 13.76
N LEU A 39 -3.96 2.15 13.24
CA LEU A 39 -4.69 1.43 12.20
C LEU A 39 -3.85 1.25 10.93
N ALA A 40 -3.08 2.26 10.52
CA ALA A 40 -2.21 2.19 9.35
C ALA A 40 -1.11 1.14 9.51
N VAL A 41 -0.47 1.09 10.69
CA VAL A 41 0.55 0.08 11.01
C VAL A 41 -0.06 -1.32 11.01
N ILE A 42 -1.19 -1.50 11.69
CA ILE A 42 -1.91 -2.79 11.73
C ILE A 42 -2.29 -3.22 10.31
N ALA A 43 -2.90 -2.33 9.53
CA ALA A 43 -3.29 -2.62 8.16
C ALA A 43 -2.08 -3.01 7.30
N GLY A 44 -0.96 -2.28 7.40
CA GLY A 44 0.29 -2.64 6.71
C GLY A 44 0.79 -4.04 7.07
N ILE A 45 0.81 -4.39 8.35
CA ILE A 45 1.18 -5.73 8.82
C ILE A 45 0.27 -6.79 8.20
N PHE A 46 -1.05 -6.59 8.23
CA PHE A 46 -2.01 -7.53 7.67
C PHE A 46 -1.94 -7.62 6.14
N ILE A 47 -1.70 -6.52 5.44
CA ILE A 47 -1.46 -6.53 3.98
C ILE A 47 -0.24 -7.40 3.66
N THR A 48 0.85 -7.27 4.43
CA THR A 48 2.03 -8.12 4.21
C THR A 48 1.73 -9.60 4.45
N ARG A 49 0.87 -9.93 5.42
CA ARG A 49 0.47 -11.32 5.75
C ARG A 49 -0.41 -11.96 4.67
N PHE A 50 -1.45 -11.23 4.25
CA PHE A 50 -2.53 -11.77 3.43
C PHE A 50 -2.27 -11.60 1.93
N PHE A 51 -1.40 -10.67 1.56
CA PHE A 51 -1.05 -10.41 0.17
C PHE A 51 0.42 -10.73 -0.12
N CYS A 52 1.34 -10.01 0.51
CA CYS A 52 2.75 -10.07 0.12
C CYS A 52 3.41 -11.42 0.46
N ALA A 53 3.03 -12.06 1.58
CA ALA A 53 3.62 -13.33 2.03
C ALA A 53 3.33 -14.50 1.09
N LEU A 54 2.28 -14.42 0.25
CA LEU A 54 1.92 -15.43 -0.74
C LEU A 54 2.74 -15.31 -2.04
N CYS A 55 3.46 -14.20 -2.22
CA CYS A 55 4.23 -13.93 -3.42
C CYS A 55 5.47 -14.84 -3.51
N PRO A 56 5.71 -15.52 -4.65
CA PRO A 56 6.86 -16.42 -4.82
C PRO A 56 8.20 -15.68 -4.87
N ILE A 57 8.19 -14.40 -5.26
CA ILE A 57 9.39 -13.56 -5.37
C ILE A 57 9.54 -12.59 -4.19
N LYS A 58 8.86 -12.83 -3.05
CA LYS A 58 8.90 -11.90 -1.91
C LYS A 58 10.31 -11.57 -1.38
N GLY A 59 11.26 -12.48 -1.57
CA GLY A 59 12.67 -12.29 -1.20
C GLY A 59 13.41 -11.24 -2.05
N THR A 60 12.96 -11.05 -3.29
CA THR A 60 13.59 -10.14 -4.27
C THR A 60 12.58 -9.11 -4.79
N CYS A 61 11.49 -8.89 -4.05
CA CYS A 61 10.41 -8.02 -4.47
C CYS A 61 10.87 -6.56 -4.46
N VAL A 62 10.58 -5.86 -5.56
CA VAL A 62 10.86 -4.44 -5.75
C VAL A 62 10.02 -3.53 -4.85
N HIS A 63 8.93 -4.04 -4.27
CA HIS A 63 8.31 -3.40 -3.11
C HIS A 63 9.15 -3.73 -1.87
N ILE A 64 10.29 -3.07 -1.73
CA ILE A 64 11.37 -3.41 -0.78
C ILE A 64 10.82 -3.67 0.63
N LEU A 65 10.11 -2.70 1.21
CA LEU A 65 9.63 -2.79 2.58
C LEU A 65 8.53 -3.87 2.74
N PRO A 66 7.46 -3.90 1.92
CA PRO A 66 6.50 -5.01 1.98
C PRO A 66 7.12 -6.40 1.73
N GLY A 67 8.08 -6.51 0.82
CA GLY A 67 8.80 -7.75 0.50
C GLY A 67 9.65 -8.25 1.67
N TYR A 68 10.33 -7.34 2.37
CA TYR A 68 11.07 -7.66 3.58
C TYR A 68 10.14 -8.20 4.68
N PHE A 69 9.06 -7.50 5.00
CA PHE A 69 8.09 -7.95 6.01
C PHE A 69 7.37 -9.25 5.61
N ALA A 70 7.10 -9.46 4.33
CA ALA A 70 6.49 -10.68 3.82
C ALA A 70 7.32 -11.94 4.13
N GLN A 71 8.64 -11.82 4.25
CA GLN A 71 9.52 -12.96 4.56
C GLN A 71 9.35 -13.44 6.00
N LEU A 72 8.96 -12.55 6.93
CA LEU A 72 8.78 -12.88 8.35
C LEU A 72 7.67 -13.91 8.59
N TRP A 73 6.67 -13.95 7.70
CA TRP A 73 5.47 -14.77 7.89
C TRP A 73 5.65 -16.26 7.58
N LYS A 74 6.80 -16.68 7.01
CA LYS A 74 7.10 -18.10 6.67
C LYS A 74 5.98 -18.86 5.92
N VAL A 75 5.24 -18.16 5.05
CA VAL A 75 4.11 -18.74 4.31
C VAL A 75 4.56 -19.29 2.95
N ALA A 76 4.09 -20.48 2.60
CA ALA A 76 4.35 -21.07 1.29
C ALA A 76 3.69 -20.25 0.17
N PRO A 77 4.38 -19.96 -0.95
CA PRO A 77 3.79 -19.28 -2.10
C PRO A 77 2.61 -20.06 -2.69
N ARG A 78 1.52 -19.36 -3.00
CA ARG A 78 0.31 -19.96 -3.60
C ARG A 78 -0.55 -18.89 -4.30
N PRO A 79 -1.48 -19.28 -5.20
CA PRO A 79 -2.43 -18.35 -5.80
C PRO A 79 -3.24 -17.57 -4.76
N TYR A 80 -3.64 -16.35 -5.10
CA TYR A 80 -4.52 -15.54 -4.26
C TYR A 80 -5.95 -16.07 -4.36
N THR A 81 -6.56 -16.37 -3.21
CA THR A 81 -8.00 -16.66 -3.16
C THR A 81 -8.78 -15.36 -3.18
N THR A 82 -10.06 -15.43 -3.54
CA THR A 82 -10.99 -14.29 -3.44
C THR A 82 -10.96 -13.65 -2.06
N GLY A 83 -10.90 -14.47 -0.99
CA GLY A 83 -10.79 -13.99 0.38
C GLY A 83 -9.53 -13.13 0.61
N ASN A 84 -8.37 -13.55 0.10
CA ASN A 84 -7.13 -12.76 0.24
C ASN A 84 -7.26 -11.40 -0.46
N LEU A 85 -7.88 -11.36 -1.64
CA LEU A 85 -8.06 -10.13 -2.41
C LEU A 85 -9.05 -9.18 -1.72
N VAL A 86 -10.18 -9.69 -1.24
CA VAL A 86 -11.19 -8.91 -0.50
C VAL A 86 -10.60 -8.34 0.78
N ILE A 87 -9.89 -9.15 1.58
CA ILE A 87 -9.22 -8.69 2.80
C ILE A 87 -8.20 -7.60 2.47
N SER A 88 -7.38 -7.81 1.43
CA SER A 88 -6.36 -6.83 1.04
C SER A 88 -7.00 -5.50 0.59
N GLY A 89 -8.05 -5.56 -0.22
CA GLY A 89 -8.79 -4.37 -0.65
C GLY A 89 -9.43 -3.63 0.52
N PHE A 90 -10.03 -4.36 1.46
CA PHE A 90 -10.60 -3.79 2.68
C PHE A 90 -9.54 -3.10 3.56
N LEU A 91 -8.35 -3.70 3.71
CA LEU A 91 -7.24 -3.10 4.46
C LEU A 91 -6.71 -1.82 3.77
N PHE A 92 -6.65 -1.80 2.44
CA PHE A 92 -6.34 -0.57 1.68
C PHE A 92 -7.42 0.51 1.90
N ALA A 93 -8.69 0.14 1.93
CA ALA A 93 -9.78 1.06 2.22
C ALA A 93 -9.66 1.65 3.64
N ILE A 94 -9.34 0.82 4.65
CA ILE A 94 -9.05 1.28 6.01
C ILE A 94 -7.86 2.25 6.04
N LEU A 95 -6.85 2.06 5.18
CA LEU A 95 -5.68 2.93 5.17
C LEU A 95 -5.98 4.32 4.58
N PHE A 96 -6.81 4.39 3.54
CA PHE A 96 -6.95 5.60 2.72
C PHE A 96 -8.31 6.31 2.79
N LEU A 97 -9.37 5.66 3.28
CA LEU A 97 -10.68 6.32 3.44
C LEU A 97 -10.82 7.16 4.72
N PRO A 98 -10.33 6.76 5.91
CA PRO A 98 -10.50 7.54 7.13
C PRO A 98 -10.01 9.00 7.09
N PRO A 99 -8.93 9.37 6.37
CA PRO A 99 -8.52 10.78 6.32
C PRO A 99 -9.42 11.65 5.43
N ILE A 100 -10.20 11.08 4.50
CA ILE A 100 -11.00 11.82 3.51
C ILE A 100 -11.93 12.88 4.14
N PRO A 101 -12.69 12.60 5.21
CA PRO A 101 -13.51 13.62 5.87
C PRO A 101 -12.70 14.82 6.38
N SER A 102 -11.49 14.58 6.89
CA SER A 102 -10.61 15.65 7.38
C SER A 102 -9.99 16.45 6.23
N LEU A 103 -9.68 15.78 5.12
CA LEU A 103 -9.11 16.39 3.92
C LEU A 103 -10.09 17.35 3.21
N PHE A 104 -11.40 17.19 3.35
CA PHE A 104 -12.37 18.16 2.80
C PHE A 104 -12.22 19.58 3.38
N ALA A 105 -11.58 19.73 4.54
CA ALA A 105 -11.29 21.04 5.13
C ALA A 105 -10.23 21.82 4.35
N SER A 106 -9.38 21.14 3.58
CA SER A 106 -8.23 21.72 2.91
C SER A 106 -8.10 21.15 1.51
N PRO A 107 -8.54 21.89 0.47
CA PRO A 107 -8.40 21.47 -0.92
C PRO A 107 -6.96 21.15 -1.32
N VAL A 108 -5.98 21.83 -0.72
CA VAL A 108 -4.55 21.60 -0.98
C VAL A 108 -4.11 20.22 -0.47
N LEU A 109 -4.44 19.88 0.78
CA LEU A 109 -4.10 18.56 1.33
C LEU A 109 -4.84 17.45 0.57
N MET A 110 -6.13 17.63 0.28
CA MET A 110 -6.88 16.69 -0.56
C MET A 110 -6.20 16.47 -1.92
N PHE A 111 -5.75 17.53 -2.58
CA PHE A 111 -5.04 17.42 -3.86
C PHE A 111 -3.73 16.64 -3.73
N ILE A 112 -2.91 16.96 -2.73
CA ILE A 112 -1.64 16.25 -2.46
C ILE A 112 -1.91 14.77 -2.19
N PHE A 113 -2.85 14.47 -1.31
CA PHE A 113 -3.27 13.11 -0.98
C PHE A 113 -3.66 12.30 -2.23
N LEU A 114 -4.55 12.85 -3.06
CA LEU A 114 -5.04 12.18 -4.25
C LEU A 114 -3.95 11.98 -5.29
N VAL A 115 -3.08 12.98 -5.51
CA VAL A 115 -1.94 12.86 -6.43
C VAL A 115 -0.97 11.79 -5.95
N CYS A 116 -0.59 11.81 -4.66
CA CYS A 116 0.28 10.79 -4.09
C CYS A 116 -0.31 9.39 -4.23
N LEU A 117 -1.58 9.22 -3.88
CA LEU A 117 -2.26 7.92 -3.97
C LEU A 117 -2.38 7.43 -5.42
N ALA A 118 -2.76 8.32 -6.34
CA ALA A 118 -2.88 8.00 -7.76
C ALA A 118 -1.53 7.62 -8.38
N LEU A 119 -0.48 8.40 -8.11
CA LEU A 119 0.86 8.11 -8.59
C LEU A 119 1.43 6.83 -7.98
N ALA A 120 1.18 6.56 -6.69
CA ALA A 120 1.57 5.30 -6.05
C ALA A 120 0.87 4.09 -6.71
N ALA A 121 -0.43 4.20 -7.00
CA ALA A 121 -1.19 3.17 -7.68
C ALA A 121 -0.71 2.95 -9.12
N VAL A 122 -0.46 4.03 -9.88
CA VAL A 122 0.02 3.97 -11.27
C VAL A 122 1.42 3.38 -11.33
N THR A 123 2.36 3.86 -10.50
CA THR A 123 3.72 3.31 -10.42
C THR A 123 3.71 1.83 -10.09
N SER A 124 2.89 1.42 -9.12
CA SER A 124 2.71 0.01 -8.73
C SER A 124 2.15 -0.84 -9.87
N THR A 125 1.03 -0.43 -10.46
CA THR A 125 0.30 -1.28 -11.42
C THR A 125 0.88 -1.25 -12.84
N ARG A 126 1.56 -0.17 -13.25
CA ARG A 126 2.04 0.00 -14.62
C ARG A 126 3.54 -0.20 -14.79
N PHE A 127 4.34 0.02 -13.75
CA PHE A 127 5.81 -0.03 -13.86
C PHE A 127 6.44 -1.10 -12.98
N LEU A 128 5.85 -1.39 -11.81
CA LEU A 128 6.37 -2.39 -10.88
C LEU A 128 5.84 -3.79 -11.15
N CYS A 129 4.52 -3.97 -11.07
CA CYS A 129 3.88 -5.28 -11.17
C CYS A 129 4.07 -5.97 -12.53
N PRO A 130 4.01 -5.26 -13.68
CA PRO A 130 4.24 -5.89 -14.97
C PRO A 130 5.64 -6.51 -15.07
N GLY A 131 5.68 -7.82 -15.32
CA GLY A 131 6.95 -8.57 -15.43
C GLY A 131 7.78 -8.60 -14.15
N CYS A 132 7.16 -8.50 -12.96
CA CYS A 132 7.88 -8.67 -11.70
C CYS A 132 8.24 -10.14 -11.39
N GLY A 133 7.73 -11.11 -12.15
CA GLY A 133 7.97 -12.54 -11.91
C GLY A 133 7.05 -13.17 -10.86
N ASN A 134 6.15 -12.40 -10.24
CA ASN A 134 5.06 -12.96 -9.44
C ASN A 134 4.02 -13.61 -10.35
N ARG A 135 4.17 -14.92 -10.61
CA ARG A 135 3.25 -15.72 -11.43
C ARG A 135 1.79 -15.77 -10.94
N PHE A 136 1.53 -15.33 -9.71
CA PHE A 136 0.18 -15.28 -9.14
C PHE A 136 -0.38 -13.85 -9.07
N CYS A 137 0.34 -12.84 -9.56
CA CYS A 137 -0.07 -11.44 -9.39
C CYS A 137 -1.43 -11.19 -10.07
N PRO A 138 -2.44 -10.67 -9.33
CA PRO A 138 -3.73 -10.33 -9.93
C PRO A 138 -3.65 -9.13 -10.89
N PHE A 139 -2.55 -8.39 -10.85
CA PHE A 139 -2.27 -7.26 -11.74
C PHE A 139 -1.31 -7.63 -12.87
N MET A 140 -1.01 -8.92 -13.05
CA MET A 140 -0.26 -9.37 -14.21
C MET A 140 -1.11 -9.08 -15.45
N LYS A 141 -0.63 -8.21 -16.33
CA LYS A 141 -1.13 -8.21 -17.70
C LYS A 141 -0.54 -9.45 -18.35
N GLU A 142 -1.40 -10.37 -18.77
CA GLU A 142 -1.03 -11.45 -19.67
C GLU A 142 -0.21 -10.82 -20.82
N GLY A 143 1.02 -11.26 -20.95
CA GLY A 143 1.87 -11.01 -22.11
C GLY A 143 1.95 -12.31 -22.88
#